data_AF-A0A3C2B8B3-F1
#
_entry.id   AF-A0A3C2B8B3-F1
#
_cell.length_a   1.000
_cell.length_b   1.000
_cell.length_c   1.000
_cell.angle_alpha   90.00
_cell.angle_beta   90.00
_cell.angle_gamma   90.00
#
_symmetry.space_group_name_H-M   'P 1'
#
loop_
_entity.id
_entity.type
_entity.pdbx_description
1 polymer ?
#
loop_
_entity_poly.entity_id
_entity_poly.type
_entity_poly.pdbx_seq_one_letter_code
_entity_poly.pdbx_strand_id
1 'polypeptide(L)'
;STRRSLEAAQRERDDLLQRWRGVTARLDLLDLDEARTRALAATVRDKVQQVPPLAVPSVATVRAEVLASGPTGDLSSLPWPAARARALPLLQKVDRLGAALAEAERRLGEPLRIRDQLRGLVQSFAQKAAHHGVASHPDVEPRHAAAVHVLWSAPCDLDRAKTLTDSFVAAVNAASESAGGGRQ
;
A
#
# COMPACT_ATOMS: atom_id res chain seq x y z
N SER A 1 -28.19 -20.03 32.59
CA SER A 1 -28.65 -18.63 32.70
C SER A 1 -29.36 -18.18 31.42
N THR A 2 -30.65 -18.45 31.30
CA THR A 2 -31.46 -18.16 30.08
C THR A 2 -31.51 -16.66 29.75
N ARG A 3 -31.59 -15.80 30.78
CA ARG A 3 -31.57 -14.34 30.62
C ARG A 3 -30.31 -13.81 29.92
N ARG A 4 -29.13 -14.26 30.35
CA ARG A 4 -27.85 -13.85 29.75
C ARG A 4 -27.75 -14.24 28.28
N SER A 5 -28.26 -15.41 27.92
CA SER A 5 -28.28 -15.89 26.53
C SER A 5 -29.23 -15.07 25.65
N LEU A 6 -30.41 -14.70 26.16
CA LEU A 6 -31.36 -13.84 25.45
C LEU A 6 -30.80 -12.43 25.24
N GLU A 7 -30.18 -11.85 26.26
CA GLU A 7 -29.53 -10.54 26.16
C GLU A 7 -28.37 -10.56 25.15
N ALA A 8 -27.60 -11.64 25.07
CA ALA A 8 -26.54 -11.78 24.07
C ALA A 8 -27.08 -11.87 22.64
N ALA A 9 -28.14 -12.64 22.42
CA ALA A 9 -28.78 -12.76 21.11
C ALA A 9 -29.41 -11.43 20.64
N GLN A 10 -30.01 -10.68 21.58
CA GLN A 10 -30.54 -9.35 21.28
C GLN A 10 -29.43 -8.38 20.86
N ARG A 11 -28.28 -8.38 21.56
CA ARG A 11 -27.11 -7.58 21.17
C ARG A 11 -26.59 -7.94 19.78
N GLU A 12 -26.41 -9.23 19.48
CA GLU A 12 -25.98 -9.67 18.13
C GLU A 12 -26.91 -9.15 17.03
N ARG A 13 -28.23 -9.20 17.29
CA ARG A 13 -29.24 -8.69 16.37
C ARG A 13 -29.10 -7.20 16.13
N ASP A 14 -29.05 -6.43 17.21
CA ASP A 14 -29.02 -4.97 17.13
C ASP A 14 -27.72 -4.48 16.47
N ASP A 15 -26.58 -5.12 16.77
CA ASP A 15 -25.27 -4.84 16.15
C ASP A 15 -25.28 -5.12 14.63
N LEU A 16 -25.87 -6.24 14.20
CA LEU A 16 -25.94 -6.59 12.78
C LEU A 16 -26.86 -5.64 12.02
N LEU A 17 -28.02 -5.29 12.57
CA LEU A 17 -28.95 -4.33 11.96
C LEU A 17 -28.35 -2.93 11.90
N GLN A 18 -27.60 -2.51 12.93
CA GLN A 18 -26.88 -1.24 12.93
C GLN A 18 -25.82 -1.21 11.81
N ARG A 19 -25.00 -2.26 11.69
CA ARG A 19 -24.01 -2.37 10.61
C ARG A 19 -24.66 -2.36 9.24
N TRP A 20 -25.79 -3.04 9.08
CA TRP A 20 -26.55 -3.03 7.82
C TRP A 20 -27.05 -1.64 7.46
N ARG A 21 -27.63 -0.89 8.40
CA ARG A 21 -28.05 0.51 8.16
C ARG A 21 -26.91 1.41 7.67
N GLY A 22 -25.68 1.12 8.09
CA GLY A 22 -24.47 1.84 7.68
C GLY A 22 -23.79 1.32 6.41
N VAL A 23 -24.30 0.26 5.76
CA VAL A 23 -23.59 -0.40 4.65
C VAL A 23 -23.37 0.52 3.45
N THR A 24 -24.36 1.35 3.10
CA THR A 24 -24.26 2.29 1.97
C THR A 24 -23.18 3.33 2.21
N ALA A 25 -23.17 3.97 3.38
CA ALA A 25 -22.13 4.94 3.73
C ALA A 25 -20.74 4.31 3.71
N ARG A 26 -20.62 3.05 4.14
CA ARG A 26 -19.35 2.33 4.06
C ARG A 26 -18.93 2.03 2.63
N LEU A 27 -19.86 1.65 1.75
CA LEU A 27 -19.58 1.48 0.32
C LEU A 27 -19.13 2.80 -0.33
N ASP A 28 -19.70 3.94 0.08
CA ASP A 28 -19.30 5.26 -0.44
C ASP A 28 -17.87 5.61 -0.04
N LEU A 29 -17.44 5.27 1.19
CA LEU A 29 -16.04 5.37 1.59
C LEU A 29 -15.14 4.44 0.78
N LEU A 30 -15.60 3.21 0.52
CA LEU A 30 -14.82 2.25 -0.27
C LEU A 30 -14.66 2.70 -1.74
N ASP A 31 -15.63 3.40 -2.32
CA ASP A 31 -15.48 3.98 -3.67
C ASP A 31 -14.34 5.02 -3.71
N LEU A 32 -14.22 5.84 -2.66
CA LEU A 32 -13.10 6.79 -2.54
C LEU A 32 -11.75 6.06 -2.40
N ASP A 33 -11.73 4.99 -1.61
CA ASP A 33 -10.53 4.16 -1.43
C ASP A 33 -10.16 3.41 -2.72
N GLU A 34 -11.13 2.91 -3.47
CA GLU A 34 -10.90 2.30 -4.79
C GLU A 34 -10.33 3.32 -5.78
N ALA A 35 -10.89 4.52 -5.85
CA ALA A 35 -10.40 5.59 -6.71
C ALA A 35 -8.95 5.98 -6.37
N ARG A 36 -8.65 6.15 -5.07
CA ARG A 36 -7.31 6.43 -4.55
C ARG A 36 -6.32 5.32 -4.92
N THR A 37 -6.71 4.08 -4.70
CA THR A 37 -5.86 2.90 -4.98
C THR A 37 -5.57 2.76 -6.48
N ARG A 38 -6.57 3.03 -7.34
CA ARG A 38 -6.39 3.03 -8.81
C ARG A 38 -5.48 4.16 -9.27
N ALA A 39 -5.61 5.36 -8.71
CA ALA A 39 -4.72 6.49 -9.01
C ALA A 39 -3.27 6.21 -8.56
N LEU A 40 -3.08 5.58 -7.41
CA LEU A 40 -1.78 5.11 -6.95
C LEU A 40 -1.20 4.07 -7.91
N ALA A 41 -1.99 3.08 -8.34
CA ALA A 41 -1.54 2.08 -9.31
C ALA A 41 -1.09 2.69 -10.63
N ALA A 42 -1.79 3.72 -11.13
CA ALA A 42 -1.37 4.47 -12.31
C ALA A 42 -0.03 5.19 -12.07
N THR A 43 0.08 5.91 -10.95
CA THR A 43 1.32 6.61 -10.57
C THR A 43 2.52 5.66 -10.46
N VAL A 44 2.32 4.48 -9.86
CA VAL A 44 3.38 3.47 -9.73
C VAL A 44 3.80 2.96 -11.10
N ARG A 45 2.85 2.69 -12.00
CA ARG A 45 3.12 2.23 -13.37
C ARG A 45 3.93 3.24 -14.18
N ASP A 46 3.66 4.53 -14.00
CA ASP A 46 4.41 5.58 -14.70
C ASP A 46 5.83 5.75 -14.12
N LYS A 47 6.03 5.42 -12.85
CA LYS A 47 7.28 5.71 -12.12
C LYS A 47 8.21 4.52 -11.95
N VAL A 48 7.71 3.30 -11.99
CA VAL A 48 8.44 2.09 -11.59
C VAL A 48 8.10 0.92 -12.52
N GLN A 49 9.11 0.12 -12.88
CA GLN A 49 8.94 -1.03 -13.76
C GLN A 49 8.29 -2.22 -13.05
N GLN A 50 8.70 -2.52 -11.81
CA GLN A 50 8.16 -3.59 -10.98
C GLN A 50 6.82 -3.20 -10.33
N VAL A 51 5.73 -3.21 -11.11
CA VAL A 51 4.38 -2.80 -10.64
C VAL A 51 3.62 -3.99 -10.05
N PRO A 52 3.21 -3.95 -8.77
CA PRO A 52 2.32 -4.96 -8.21
C PRO A 52 0.94 -4.95 -8.87
N PRO A 53 0.28 -6.11 -9.06
CA PRO A 53 -1.09 -6.14 -9.56
C PRO A 53 -2.07 -5.59 -8.51
N LEU A 54 -3.10 -4.87 -8.97
CA LEU A 54 -4.16 -4.37 -8.08
C LEU A 54 -4.95 -5.53 -7.45
N ALA A 55 -5.41 -6.50 -8.25
CA ALA A 55 -6.08 -7.73 -7.80
C ALA A 55 -7.24 -7.56 -6.79
N VAL A 56 -7.94 -6.42 -6.79
CA VAL A 56 -9.11 -6.16 -5.94
C VAL A 56 -10.39 -6.14 -6.77
N PRO A 57 -11.50 -6.77 -6.32
CA PRO A 57 -12.81 -6.64 -6.96
C PRO A 57 -13.31 -5.19 -6.95
N SER A 58 -14.13 -4.81 -7.93
CA SER A 58 -14.71 -3.46 -7.94
C SER A 58 -15.76 -3.28 -6.84
N VAL A 59 -15.75 -2.13 -6.17
CA VAL A 59 -16.76 -1.72 -5.20
C VAL A 59 -18.13 -1.64 -5.86
N ALA A 60 -18.20 -1.20 -7.13
CA ALA A 60 -19.43 -1.16 -7.90
C ALA A 60 -20.12 -2.53 -8.01
N THR A 61 -19.35 -3.61 -8.17
CA THR A 61 -19.91 -4.99 -8.21
C THR A 61 -20.51 -5.38 -6.87
N VAL A 62 -19.81 -5.13 -5.76
CA VAL A 62 -20.31 -5.45 -4.42
C VAL A 62 -21.52 -4.57 -4.05
N ARG A 63 -21.50 -3.30 -4.46
CA ARG A 63 -22.62 -2.37 -4.32
C ARG A 63 -23.85 -2.89 -5.06
N ALA A 64 -23.71 -3.34 -6.29
CA ALA A 64 -24.82 -3.92 -7.06
C ALA A 64 -25.44 -5.13 -6.36
N GLU A 65 -24.63 -6.01 -5.78
CA GLU A 65 -25.13 -7.17 -5.00
C GLU A 65 -25.87 -6.76 -3.72
N VAL A 66 -25.36 -5.75 -2.99
CA VAL A 66 -26.01 -5.21 -1.79
C VAL A 66 -27.37 -4.59 -2.14
N LEU A 67 -27.45 -3.84 -3.24
CA LEU A 67 -28.71 -3.24 -3.72
C LEU A 67 -29.70 -4.30 -4.27
N ALA A 68 -29.20 -5.33 -4.94
CA ALA A 68 -30.03 -6.43 -5.46
C ALA A 68 -30.62 -7.30 -4.35
N SER A 69 -30.03 -7.28 -3.15
CA SER A 69 -30.50 -8.06 -1.99
C SER A 69 -31.81 -7.52 -1.38
N GLY A 70 -32.42 -6.51 -1.99
CA GLY A 70 -33.70 -5.90 -1.64
C GLY A 70 -33.54 -4.43 -1.28
N PRO A 71 -34.65 -3.67 -1.13
CA PRO A 71 -34.57 -2.27 -0.73
C PRO A 71 -33.74 -2.21 0.54
N THR A 72 -32.67 -1.44 0.51
CA THR A 72 -31.71 -1.19 1.61
C THR A 72 -32.39 -0.84 2.94
N GLY A 73 -33.69 -0.50 2.90
CA GLY A 73 -34.44 0.14 3.97
C GLY A 73 -34.95 -0.72 5.12
N ASP A 74 -35.21 -2.04 5.00
CA ASP A 74 -35.84 -2.71 6.15
C ASP A 74 -35.60 -4.22 6.32
N LEU A 75 -34.38 -4.60 6.71
CA LEU A 75 -34.14 -5.94 7.29
C LEU A 75 -34.95 -6.20 8.57
N SER A 76 -35.45 -5.16 9.26
CA SER A 76 -36.17 -5.31 10.52
C SER A 76 -37.58 -5.86 10.35
N SER A 77 -38.14 -5.78 9.13
CA SER A 77 -39.39 -6.43 8.75
C SER A 77 -39.29 -7.95 8.56
N LEU A 78 -38.08 -8.51 8.42
CA LEU A 78 -37.89 -9.95 8.23
C LEU A 78 -37.81 -10.72 9.56
N PRO A 79 -38.19 -12.01 9.56
CA PRO A 79 -37.81 -12.93 10.63
C PRO A 79 -36.28 -12.92 10.82
N TRP A 80 -35.84 -12.87 12.08
CA TRP A 80 -34.43 -12.72 12.43
C TRP A 80 -33.48 -13.70 11.70
N PRO A 81 -33.77 -15.01 11.59
CA PRO A 81 -32.91 -15.93 10.85
C PRO A 81 -32.72 -15.55 9.38
N ALA A 82 -33.79 -15.06 8.72
CA ALA A 82 -33.75 -14.63 7.33
C ALA A 82 -33.00 -13.30 7.17
N ALA A 83 -33.22 -12.34 8.07
CA ALA A 83 -32.46 -11.08 8.10
C ALA A 83 -30.96 -11.35 8.24
N ARG A 84 -30.57 -12.21 9.19
CA ARG A 84 -29.19 -12.60 9.45
C ARG A 84 -28.55 -13.32 8.26
N ALA A 85 -29.25 -14.31 7.69
CA ALA A 85 -28.76 -15.08 6.54
C ALA A 85 -28.48 -14.20 5.31
N ARG A 86 -29.26 -13.12 5.14
CA ARG A 86 -29.10 -12.16 4.06
C ARG A 86 -27.99 -11.14 4.32
N ALA A 87 -27.96 -10.55 5.51
CA ALA A 87 -27.04 -9.45 5.82
C ALA A 87 -25.60 -9.92 6.04
N LEU A 88 -25.41 -11.02 6.76
CA LEU A 88 -24.10 -11.43 7.25
C LEU A 88 -23.09 -11.69 6.11
N PRO A 89 -23.43 -12.44 5.04
CA PRO A 89 -22.49 -12.69 3.95
C PRO A 89 -22.07 -11.41 3.22
N LEU A 90 -23.00 -10.48 3.02
CA LEU A 90 -22.75 -9.20 2.34
C LEU A 90 -21.88 -8.27 3.18
N LEU A 91 -22.17 -8.16 4.48
CA LEU A 91 -21.34 -7.39 5.40
C LEU A 91 -19.91 -7.94 5.45
N GLN A 92 -19.76 -9.27 5.51
CA GLN A 92 -18.44 -9.91 5.44
C GLN A 92 -17.74 -9.64 4.10
N LYS A 93 -18.48 -9.57 2.98
CA LYS A 93 -17.92 -9.23 1.67
C LYS A 93 -17.42 -7.79 1.63
N VAL A 94 -18.18 -6.85 2.18
CA VAL A 94 -17.78 -5.44 2.34
C VAL A 94 -16.55 -5.32 3.24
N ASP A 95 -16.50 -6.06 4.36
CA ASP A 95 -15.33 -6.11 5.25
C ASP A 95 -14.07 -6.60 4.52
N ARG A 96 -14.18 -7.72 3.79
CA ARG A 96 -13.07 -8.28 3.00
C ARG A 96 -12.62 -7.34 1.89
N LEU A 97 -13.55 -6.64 1.24
CA LEU A 97 -13.22 -5.67 0.19
C LEU A 97 -12.40 -4.51 0.75
N GLY A 98 -12.80 -3.95 1.89
CA GLY A 98 -12.03 -2.89 2.57
C GLY A 98 -10.63 -3.35 2.95
N ALA A 99 -10.49 -4.56 3.52
CA ALA A 99 -9.19 -5.13 3.83
C ALA A 99 -8.32 -5.33 2.57
N ALA A 100 -8.93 -5.77 1.46
CA ALA A 100 -8.24 -5.97 0.19
C ALA A 100 -7.75 -4.64 -0.42
N LEU A 101 -8.56 -3.58 -0.39
CA LEU A 101 -8.17 -2.25 -0.85
C LEU A 101 -7.01 -1.69 -0.02
N ALA A 102 -7.09 -1.77 1.32
CA ALA A 102 -6.02 -1.30 2.20
C ALA A 102 -4.70 -2.05 1.96
N GLU A 103 -4.76 -3.37 1.76
CA GLU A 103 -3.57 -4.17 1.44
C GLU A 103 -3.02 -3.85 0.05
N ALA A 104 -3.89 -3.60 -0.93
CA ALA A 104 -3.47 -3.19 -2.27
C ALA A 104 -2.79 -1.82 -2.25
N GLU A 105 -3.34 -0.83 -1.54
CA GLU A 105 -2.71 0.49 -1.37
C GLU A 105 -1.32 0.36 -0.75
N ARG A 106 -1.19 -0.41 0.34
CA ARG A 106 0.10 -0.68 0.99
C ARG A 106 1.11 -1.31 0.02
N ARG A 107 0.70 -2.34 -0.72
CA ARG A 107 1.56 -3.03 -1.71
C ARG A 107 1.98 -2.11 -2.85
N LEU A 108 1.06 -1.30 -3.37
CA LEU A 108 1.33 -0.38 -4.47
C LEU A 108 2.21 0.80 -4.03
N GLY A 109 2.10 1.26 -2.78
CA GLY A 109 2.93 2.34 -2.25
C GLY A 109 4.39 1.93 -2.00
N GLU A 110 4.63 0.65 -1.72
CA GLU A 110 5.95 0.15 -1.32
C GLU A 110 7.07 0.41 -2.36
N PRO A 111 6.89 0.16 -3.67
CA PRO A 111 7.90 0.50 -4.68
C PRO A 111 8.30 1.99 -4.71
N LEU A 112 7.35 2.90 -4.52
CA LEU A 112 7.66 4.34 -4.48
C LEU A 112 8.47 4.69 -3.23
N ARG A 113 8.11 4.11 -2.09
CA ARG A 113 8.85 4.28 -0.83
C ARG A 113 10.29 3.76 -0.94
N ILE A 114 10.48 2.60 -1.56
CA ILE A 114 11.82 2.03 -1.83
C ILE A 114 12.62 2.98 -2.73
N ARG A 115 12.01 3.50 -3.80
CA ARG A 115 12.67 4.46 -4.69
C ARG A 115 13.17 5.70 -3.94
N ASP A 116 12.32 6.28 -3.10
CA ASP A 116 12.66 7.49 -2.34
C ASP A 116 13.75 7.22 -1.30
N GLN A 117 13.75 6.03 -0.68
CA GLN A 117 14.82 5.59 0.21
C GLN A 117 16.15 5.46 -0.49
N LEU A 118 16.19 4.82 -1.67
CA LEU A 118 17.41 4.68 -2.45
C LEU A 118 17.95 6.05 -2.88
N ARG A 119 17.08 6.99 -3.28
CA ARG A 119 17.47 8.38 -3.59
C ARG A 119 18.10 9.07 -2.39
N GLY A 120 17.46 9.00 -1.22
CA GLY A 120 17.99 9.58 0.01
C GLY A 120 19.34 8.97 0.42
N LEU A 121 19.49 7.65 0.24
CA LEU A 121 20.74 6.95 0.51
C LEU A 121 21.87 7.42 -0.42
N VAL A 122 21.62 7.49 -1.74
CA VAL A 122 22.59 8.00 -2.71
C VAL A 122 22.99 9.44 -2.39
N GLN A 123 22.04 10.31 -2.06
CA GLN A 123 22.31 11.70 -1.70
C GLN A 123 23.17 11.81 -0.44
N SER A 124 22.86 11.03 0.60
CA SER A 124 23.63 10.99 1.85
C SER A 124 25.07 10.51 1.62
N PHE A 125 25.26 9.47 0.81
CA PHE A 125 26.60 8.96 0.50
C PHE A 125 27.39 9.87 -0.46
N ALA A 126 26.73 10.61 -1.34
CA ALA A 126 27.37 11.66 -2.13
C ALA A 126 27.92 12.78 -1.23
N GLN A 127 27.14 13.19 -0.22
CA GLN A 127 27.60 14.16 0.79
C GLN A 127 28.78 13.62 1.60
N LYS A 128 28.73 12.35 2.02
CA LYS A 128 29.86 11.67 2.69
C LYS A 128 31.11 11.67 1.81
N ALA A 129 30.97 11.29 0.53
CA ALA A 129 32.10 11.27 -0.41
C ALA A 129 32.73 12.66 -0.57
N ALA A 130 31.90 13.71 -0.67
CA ALA A 130 32.38 15.09 -0.72
C ALA A 130 33.12 15.49 0.56
N HIS A 131 32.57 15.16 1.74
CA HIS A 131 33.19 15.45 3.04
C HIS A 131 34.58 14.80 3.19
N HIS A 132 34.76 13.58 2.69
CA HIS A 132 36.05 12.89 2.71
C HIS A 132 36.97 13.23 1.52
N GLY A 133 36.53 14.09 0.59
CA GLY A 133 37.32 14.47 -0.59
C GLY A 133 37.46 13.37 -1.65
N VAL A 134 36.58 12.36 -1.64
CA VAL A 134 36.64 11.18 -2.53
C VAL A 134 35.54 11.16 -3.59
N ALA A 135 34.79 12.25 -3.75
CA ALA A 135 33.67 12.32 -4.71
C ALA A 135 34.12 12.08 -6.17
N SER A 136 35.28 12.60 -6.55
CA SER A 136 35.88 12.47 -7.89
C SER A 136 36.80 11.25 -8.01
N HIS A 137 36.79 10.34 -7.02
CA HIS A 137 37.60 9.14 -7.07
C HIS A 137 37.14 8.28 -8.28
N PRO A 138 38.06 7.70 -9.09
CA PRO A 138 37.71 6.95 -10.30
C PRO A 138 36.72 5.81 -10.08
N ASP A 139 36.70 5.23 -8.88
CA ASP A 139 35.71 4.21 -8.50
C ASP A 139 34.37 4.77 -8.00
N VAL A 140 34.32 6.00 -7.52
CA VAL A 140 33.12 6.57 -6.88
C VAL A 140 32.25 7.28 -7.91
N GLU A 141 32.84 8.15 -8.73
CA GLU A 141 32.11 9.03 -9.65
C GLU A 141 31.27 8.25 -10.69
N PRO A 142 31.79 7.23 -11.40
CA PRO A 142 30.99 6.49 -12.38
C PRO A 142 29.84 5.72 -11.74
N ARG A 143 30.04 5.19 -10.53
CA ARG A 143 29.01 4.44 -9.78
C ARG A 143 27.90 5.37 -9.29
N HIS A 144 28.26 6.57 -8.84
CA HIS A 144 27.29 7.62 -8.51
C HIS A 144 26.45 7.99 -9.73
N ALA A 145 27.09 8.27 -10.87
CA ALA A 145 26.41 8.64 -12.11
C ALA A 145 25.45 7.53 -12.58
N ALA A 146 25.87 6.26 -12.51
CA ALA A 146 25.03 5.12 -12.87
C ALA A 146 23.80 4.98 -11.95
N ALA A 147 23.99 5.10 -10.63
CA ALA A 147 22.89 5.03 -9.67
C ALA A 147 21.88 6.17 -9.87
N VAL A 148 22.36 7.41 -10.06
CA VAL A 148 21.53 8.58 -10.33
C VAL A 148 20.75 8.42 -11.64
N HIS A 149 21.40 7.95 -12.70
CA HIS A 149 20.75 7.76 -13.99
C HIS A 149 19.53 6.83 -13.87
N VAL A 150 19.67 5.69 -13.19
CA VAL A 150 18.57 4.74 -13.03
C VAL A 150 17.49 5.29 -12.07
N LEU A 151 17.86 5.82 -10.90
CA LEU A 151 16.90 6.27 -9.88
C LEU A 151 16.03 7.47 -10.32
N TRP A 152 16.51 8.30 -11.23
CA TRP A 152 15.78 9.44 -11.78
C TRP A 152 15.11 9.16 -13.13
N SER A 153 15.25 7.95 -13.68
CA SER A 153 14.48 7.50 -14.84
C SER A 153 13.00 7.24 -14.50
N ALA A 154 12.16 7.18 -15.54
CA ALA A 154 10.76 6.77 -15.43
C ALA A 154 10.37 5.97 -16.69
N PRO A 155 9.94 4.70 -16.55
CA PRO A 155 9.87 3.92 -15.30
C PRO A 155 11.25 3.51 -14.77
N CYS A 156 11.43 3.58 -13.45
CA CYS A 156 12.66 3.16 -12.76
C CYS A 156 12.68 1.64 -12.56
N ASP A 157 13.78 0.99 -12.93
CA ASP A 157 14.08 -0.39 -12.56
C ASP A 157 14.65 -0.43 -11.13
N LEU A 158 13.84 -0.88 -10.17
CA LEU A 158 14.22 -0.85 -8.74
C LEU A 158 15.29 -1.89 -8.39
N ASP A 159 15.29 -3.05 -9.05
CA ASP A 159 16.28 -4.09 -8.79
C ASP A 159 17.66 -3.60 -9.23
N ARG A 160 17.74 -3.04 -10.43
CA ARG A 160 18.96 -2.41 -10.94
C ARG A 160 19.38 -1.21 -10.10
N ALA A 161 18.43 -0.36 -9.72
CA ALA A 161 18.70 0.81 -8.87
C ALA A 161 19.32 0.39 -7.52
N LYS A 162 18.80 -0.68 -6.90
CA LYS A 162 19.34 -1.22 -5.65
C LYS A 162 20.79 -1.68 -5.83
N THR A 163 21.07 -2.51 -6.83
CA THR A 163 22.44 -3.00 -7.10
C THR A 163 23.43 -1.85 -7.32
N LEU A 164 23.05 -0.83 -8.10
CA LEU A 164 23.92 0.31 -8.36
C LEU A 164 24.12 1.17 -7.12
N THR A 165 23.09 1.34 -6.30
CA THR A 165 23.18 2.05 -5.01
C THR A 165 24.12 1.34 -4.06
N ASP A 166 23.97 0.02 -3.89
CA ASP A 166 24.84 -0.80 -3.04
C ASP A 166 26.31 -0.72 -3.52
N SER A 167 26.53 -0.76 -4.84
CA SER A 167 27.86 -0.62 -5.43
C SER A 167 28.48 0.75 -5.16
N PHE A 168 27.71 1.83 -5.29
CA PHE A 168 28.15 3.18 -4.97
C PHE A 168 28.50 3.35 -3.49
N VAL A 169 27.63 2.89 -2.59
CA VAL A 169 27.84 2.91 -1.13
C VAL A 169 29.14 2.20 -0.75
N ALA A 170 29.38 1.01 -1.30
CA ALA A 170 30.60 0.24 -1.06
C ALA A 170 31.85 0.99 -1.54
N ALA A 171 31.81 1.61 -2.72
CA ALA A 171 32.93 2.38 -3.26
C ALA A 171 33.26 3.61 -2.42
N VAL A 172 32.25 4.34 -1.94
CA VAL A 172 32.45 5.50 -1.04
C VAL A 172 33.10 5.07 0.27
N ASN A 173 32.66 3.96 0.87
CA ASN A 173 33.25 3.46 2.11
C ASN A 173 34.73 3.07 1.93
N ALA A 174 35.03 2.25 0.91
CA ALA A 174 36.41 1.83 0.62
C ALA A 174 37.34 3.02 0.34
N ALA A 175 36.88 4.01 -0.44
CA ALA A 175 37.65 5.21 -0.72
C ALA A 175 37.85 6.10 0.53
N SER A 176 36.81 6.23 1.37
CA SER A 176 36.89 7.03 2.60
C SER A 176 37.83 6.41 3.63
N GLU A 177 37.85 5.07 3.75
CA GLU A 177 38.78 4.33 4.60
C GLU A 177 40.22 4.52 4.14
N SER A 178 40.47 4.40 2.82
CA SER A 178 41.79 4.62 2.22
C SER A 178 42.30 6.06 2.44
N ALA A 179 41.42 7.06 2.32
CA ALA A 179 41.74 8.47 2.57
C ALA A 179 41.92 8.80 4.06
N GLY A 180 41.29 8.03 4.97
CA GLY A 180 41.45 8.17 6.42
C GLY A 180 42.71 7.52 6.98
N GLY A 181 43.12 6.38 6.42
CA GLY A 181 44.31 5.63 6.83
C GLY A 181 45.65 6.31 6.51
N GLY A 182 45.68 7.25 5.55
CA GLY A 182 46.87 8.05 5.22
C GLY A 182 47.16 9.22 6.16
N ARG A 183 46.38 9.40 7.24
CA ARG A 183 46.53 10.48 8.24
C ARG A 183 47.00 10.00 9.62
N GLN A 184 47.72 8.88 9.69
CA GLN A 184 48.38 8.39 10.91
C GLN A 184 49.89 8.41 10.76
#